data_AF-A0A967Z439-F1
#
_entry.id   AF-A0A967Z439-F1
#
_cell.length_a   1.000
_cell.length_b   1.000
_cell.length_c   1.000
_cell.angle_alpha   90.00
_cell.angle_beta   90.00
_cell.angle_gamma   90.00
#
_symmetry.space_group_name_H-M   'P 1'
#
loop_
_entity.id
_entity.type
_entity.pdbx_description
1 polymer ?
#
loop_
_entity_poly.entity_id
_entity_poly.type
_entity_poly.pdbx_seq_one_letter_code
_entity_poly.pdbx_strand_id
1 'polypeptide(L)'
;AITARTLFERDGQNLWGDRSWRYRVIWLSVLLTGVGFGLAEVRPIPAIILAQALNGIVLPFVAIFLLLVVNDRALMGAAVNRTVANSCMSLVVAVTIVLGVSNVLRAGTSVLGFTLQERTVLIVATVVTLLLALPVTLTVRLRRRFTSLSSR
;
A
#
# COMPACT_ATOMS: atom_id res chain seq x y z
N ALA A 1 3.88 -7.17 12.75
CA ALA A 1 2.47 -7.42 12.42
C ALA A 1 2.02 -8.65 13.20
N ILE A 2 0.90 -8.56 13.91
CA ILE A 2 0.25 -9.72 14.54
C ILE A 2 -0.44 -10.46 13.40
N THR A 3 0.15 -11.55 12.92
CA THR A 3 -0.43 -12.39 11.88
C THR A 3 -1.31 -13.46 12.53
N ALA A 4 -2.22 -14.07 11.77
CA ALA A 4 -3.06 -15.16 12.28
C ALA A 4 -2.22 -16.26 12.97
N ARG A 5 -1.00 -16.50 12.49
CA ARG A 5 0.00 -17.36 13.13
C ARG A 5 0.23 -17.00 14.61
N THR A 6 0.44 -15.73 14.94
CA THR A 6 0.69 -15.29 16.33
C THR A 6 -0.56 -15.28 17.21
N LEU A 7 -1.77 -15.33 16.64
CA LEU A 7 -3.04 -15.46 17.39
C LEU A 7 -3.43 -16.91 17.63
N PHE A 8 -3.01 -17.82 16.75
CA PHE A 8 -3.31 -19.26 16.83
C PHE A 8 -2.11 -20.12 17.28
N GLU A 9 -0.92 -19.53 17.48
CA GLU A 9 0.20 -20.10 18.25
C GLU A 9 -0.12 -20.03 19.76
N ARG A 10 -1.18 -20.70 20.18
CA ARG A 10 -1.31 -21.17 21.56
C ARG A 10 -0.80 -22.62 21.54
N ASP A 11 0.19 -22.92 22.40
CA ASP A 11 0.66 -24.27 22.72
C ASP A 11 1.79 -24.90 21.87
N GLY A 12 2.80 -24.12 21.45
CA GLY A 12 4.12 -24.67 21.08
C GLY A 12 4.20 -25.56 19.83
N GLN A 13 3.10 -25.75 19.11
CA GLN A 13 3.05 -26.54 17.88
C GLN A 13 3.10 -25.62 16.65
N ASN A 14 4.08 -25.83 15.78
CA ASN A 14 4.28 -25.09 14.52
C ASN A 14 3.27 -25.51 13.42
N LEU A 15 1.97 -25.40 13.73
CA LEU A 15 0.87 -25.88 12.88
C LEU A 15 0.71 -25.07 11.57
N TRP A 16 1.29 -23.88 11.52
CA TRP A 16 1.22 -22.92 10.39
C TRP A 16 2.59 -22.57 9.80
N GLY A 17 3.64 -23.33 10.13
CA GLY A 17 4.93 -23.15 9.47
C GLY A 17 4.85 -23.45 7.98
N ASP A 18 5.74 -22.89 7.17
CA ASP A 18 5.73 -22.99 5.70
C ASP A 18 5.83 -24.47 5.20
N ARG A 19 6.31 -25.35 6.09
CA ARG A 19 6.44 -26.80 5.88
C ARG A 19 5.28 -27.61 6.46
N SER A 20 4.32 -26.96 7.12
CA SER A 20 3.12 -27.59 7.66
C SER A 20 2.15 -28.02 6.56
N TRP A 21 1.48 -29.15 6.76
CA TRP A 21 0.48 -29.67 5.82
C TRP A 21 -0.70 -28.70 5.62
N ARG A 22 -1.13 -28.01 6.69
CA ARG A 22 -2.25 -27.06 6.65
C ARG A 22 -1.97 -25.88 5.72
N TYR A 23 -0.78 -25.28 5.82
CA TYR A 23 -0.37 -24.19 4.93
C TYR A 23 -0.30 -24.64 3.47
N ARG A 24 0.28 -25.81 3.21
CA ARG A 24 0.39 -26.39 1.87
C ARG A 24 -0.96 -26.70 1.24
N VAL A 25 -1.92 -27.22 2.00
CA VAL A 25 -3.28 -27.50 1.49
C VAL A 25 -3.99 -26.22 1.09
N ILE A 26 -3.90 -25.15 1.89
CA ILE A 26 -4.51 -23.86 1.54
C ILE A 26 -3.88 -23.32 0.26
N TRP A 27 -2.54 -23.26 0.21
CA TRP A 27 -1.82 -22.78 -0.97
C TRP A 27 -2.13 -23.60 -2.22
N LEU A 28 -2.14 -24.92 -2.10
CA LEU A 28 -2.48 -25.83 -3.20
C LEU A 28 -3.94 -25.63 -3.65
N SER A 29 -4.87 -25.38 -2.73
CA SER A 29 -6.28 -25.11 -3.09
C SER A 29 -6.42 -23.81 -3.89
N VAL A 30 -5.68 -22.75 -3.51
CA VAL A 30 -5.68 -21.48 -4.24
C VAL A 30 -5.07 -21.67 -5.63
N LEU A 31 -3.97 -22.42 -5.72
CA LEU A 31 -3.32 -22.75 -6.99
C LEU A 31 -4.26 -23.56 -7.90
N LEU A 32 -4.86 -24.64 -7.39
CA LEU A 32 -5.81 -25.48 -8.12
C LEU A 32 -7.02 -24.68 -8.58
N THR A 33 -7.52 -23.76 -7.76
CA THR A 33 -8.61 -22.86 -8.14
C THR A 33 -8.19 -21.97 -9.31
N GLY A 34 -7.00 -21.36 -9.26
CA GLY A 34 -6.48 -20.54 -10.35
C GLY A 34 -6.25 -21.31 -11.65
N VAL A 35 -5.66 -22.51 -11.56
CA VAL A 35 -5.46 -23.41 -12.71
C VAL A 35 -6.80 -23.89 -13.27
N GLY A 36 -7.76 -24.24 -12.40
CA GLY A 36 -9.10 -24.66 -12.79
C GLY A 36 -9.85 -23.58 -13.57
N PHE A 37 -9.82 -22.33 -13.09
CA PHE A 37 -10.39 -21.19 -13.84
C PHE A 37 -9.66 -20.95 -15.17
N GLY A 38 -8.33 -21.12 -15.19
CA GLY A 38 -7.54 -20.99 -16.42
C GLY A 38 -7.87 -22.04 -17.48
N LEU A 39 -8.06 -23.30 -17.07
CA LEU A 39 -8.46 -24.40 -17.96
C LEU A 39 -9.91 -24.30 -18.41
N ALA A 40 -10.79 -23.72 -17.59
CA ALA A 40 -12.20 -23.54 -17.90
C ALA A 40 -12.48 -22.39 -18.89
N GLU A 41 -11.45 -21.67 -19.37
CA GLU A 41 -11.53 -20.44 -20.18
C GLU A 41 -12.39 -19.31 -19.59
N VAL A 42 -12.88 -19.48 -18.36
CA VAL A 42 -13.60 -18.44 -17.62
C VAL A 42 -12.60 -17.38 -17.24
N ARG A 43 -12.74 -16.18 -17.80
CA ARG A 43 -11.87 -15.05 -17.47
C ARG A 43 -12.42 -14.36 -16.21
N PRO A 44 -11.81 -14.49 -15.02
CA PRO A 44 -12.31 -13.88 -13.78
C PRO A 44 -11.99 -12.38 -13.71
N ILE A 45 -12.18 -11.66 -14.82
CA ILE A 45 -11.85 -10.25 -14.99
C ILE A 45 -12.57 -9.39 -13.93
N PRO A 46 -13.88 -9.57 -13.63
CA PRO A 46 -14.56 -8.76 -12.62
C PRO A 46 -13.97 -8.95 -11.21
N ALA A 47 -13.59 -10.17 -10.84
CA ALA A 47 -12.98 -10.48 -9.55
C ALA A 47 -11.59 -9.83 -9.43
N ILE A 48 -10.79 -9.87 -10.50
CA ILE A 48 -9.48 -9.21 -10.55
C ILE A 48 -9.63 -7.69 -10.42
N ILE A 49 -10.61 -7.10 -11.10
CA ILE A 49 -10.88 -5.65 -11.04
C ILE A 49 -11.31 -5.22 -9.63
N LEU A 50 -12.18 -5.98 -8.97
CA LEU A 50 -12.57 -5.74 -7.57
C LEU A 50 -11.37 -5.79 -6.61
N ALA A 51 -10.53 -6.81 -6.73
CA ALA A 51 -9.31 -6.93 -5.94
C ALA A 51 -8.34 -5.75 -6.20
N GLN A 52 -8.20 -5.33 -7.45
CA GLN A 52 -7.40 -4.17 -7.85
C GLN A 52 -7.94 -2.85 -7.26
N ALA A 53 -9.25 -2.65 -7.26
CA ALA A 53 -9.88 -1.48 -6.66
C ALA A 53 -9.65 -1.42 -5.14
N LEU A 54 -9.83 -2.53 -4.44
CA LEU A 54 -9.55 -2.63 -2.99
C LEU A 54 -8.07 -2.36 -2.69
N ASN A 55 -7.16 -3.03 -3.40
CA ASN A 55 -5.71 -2.83 -3.24
C ASN A 55 -5.29 -1.39 -3.57
N GLY A 56 -5.94 -0.77 -4.55
CA GLY A 56 -5.70 0.62 -4.91
C GLY A 56 -6.03 1.61 -3.78
N ILE A 57 -7.01 1.31 -2.93
CA ILE A 57 -7.38 2.18 -1.81
C ILE A 57 -6.59 1.83 -0.53
N VAL A 58 -6.38 0.55 -0.27
CA VAL A 58 -5.72 0.09 0.97
C VAL A 58 -4.26 0.55 1.04
N LEU A 59 -3.51 0.46 -0.06
CA LEU A 59 -2.09 0.82 -0.11
C LEU A 59 -1.81 2.28 0.32
N PRO A 60 -2.43 3.32 -0.29
CA PRO A 60 -2.19 4.70 0.12
C PRO A 60 -2.67 4.98 1.54
N PHE A 61 -3.77 4.37 1.98
CA PHE A 61 -4.28 4.52 3.34
C PHE A 61 -3.26 4.06 4.38
N VAL A 62 -2.72 2.84 4.21
CA VAL A 62 -1.71 2.28 5.11
C VAL A 62 -0.41 3.06 5.04
N ALA A 63 0.02 3.49 3.84
CA ALA A 63 1.25 4.26 3.67
C ALA A 63 1.19 5.62 4.38
N ILE A 64 0.07 6.34 4.28
CA ILE A 64 -0.15 7.62 5.00
C ILE A 64 -0.15 7.37 6.50
N PHE A 65 -0.88 6.35 6.97
CA PHE A 65 -0.93 6.00 8.38
C PHE A 65 0.47 5.70 8.94
N LEU A 66 1.27 4.90 8.24
CA LEU A 66 2.64 4.60 8.64
C LEU A 66 3.51 5.86 8.68
N LEU A 67 3.38 6.77 7.72
CA LEU A 67 4.11 8.04 7.72
C LEU A 67 3.78 8.90 8.94
N LEU A 68 2.51 8.95 9.35
CA LEU A 68 2.08 9.66 10.54
C LEU A 68 2.67 9.04 11.81
N VAL A 69 2.53 7.72 11.98
CA VAL A 69 3.00 6.98 13.17
C VAL A 69 4.52 7.07 13.32
N VAL A 70 5.26 6.92 12.23
CA VAL A 70 6.73 6.94 12.22
C VAL A 70 7.31 8.35 12.47
N ASN A 71 6.51 9.39 12.24
CA ASN A 71 6.89 10.78 12.49
C ASN A 71 6.42 11.29 13.87
N ASP A 72 5.71 10.46 14.64
CA ASP A 72 5.28 10.76 16.00
C ASP A 72 6.40 10.49 17.01
N ARG A 73 6.85 11.55 17.69
CA ARG A 73 7.90 11.45 18.70
C ARG A 73 7.44 10.79 20.00
N ALA A 74 6.15 10.84 20.33
CA ALA A 74 5.60 10.18 21.50
C ALA A 74 5.59 8.65 21.33
N LEU A 75 5.45 8.16 20.09
CA LEU A 75 5.44 6.74 19.76
C LEU A 75 6.84 6.18 19.46
N MET A 76 7.71 6.94 18.76
CA MET A 76 9.05 6.46 18.35
C MET A 76 10.22 6.89 19.24
N GLY A 77 10.04 7.85 20.15
CA GLY A 77 11.11 8.33 21.03
C GLY A 77 12.32 8.87 20.27
N ALA A 78 13.49 8.21 20.41
CA ALA A 78 14.73 8.60 19.76
C ALA A 78 14.88 8.10 18.30
N ALA A 79 14.04 7.15 17.87
CA ALA A 79 14.11 6.51 16.55
C ALA A 79 13.28 7.24 15.46
N VAL A 80 12.87 8.48 15.71
CA VAL A 80 12.01 9.26 14.81
C VAL A 80 12.70 9.48 13.47
N ASN A 81 11.93 9.38 12.39
CA ASN A 81 12.44 9.47 11.03
C ASN A 81 13.25 10.76 10.79
N ARG A 82 14.49 10.59 10.34
CA ARG A 82 15.32 11.69 9.84
C ARG A 82 14.80 12.17 8.48
N THR A 83 15.22 13.38 8.09
CA THR A 83 14.85 14.07 6.84
C THR A 83 14.93 13.17 5.59
N VAL A 84 15.96 12.31 5.50
CA VAL A 84 16.15 11.38 4.36
C VAL A 84 15.08 10.30 4.32
N ALA A 85 14.78 9.66 5.46
CA ALA A 85 13.79 8.60 5.54
C ALA A 85 12.37 9.13 5.30
N ASN A 86 12.08 10.37 5.71
CA ASN A 86 10.80 11.02 5.42
C ASN A 86 10.64 11.32 3.91
N SER A 87 11.72 11.68 3.22
CA SER A 87 11.70 11.86 1.75
C SER A 87 11.46 10.53 1.01
N CYS A 88 12.11 9.44 1.42
CA CYS A 88 11.85 8.12 0.83
C CYS A 88 10.41 7.65 1.08
N MET A 89 9.90 7.80 2.31
CA MET A 89 8.54 7.39 2.66
C MET A 89 7.48 8.22 1.93
N SER A 90 7.73 9.52 1.74
CA SER A 90 6.90 10.35 0.89
C SER A 90 6.87 9.88 -0.56
N LEU A 91 8.00 9.47 -1.13
CA LEU A 91 8.04 8.95 -2.49
C LEU A 91 7.16 7.71 -2.58
N VAL A 92 7.25 6.82 -1.60
CA VAL A 92 6.39 5.63 -1.49
C VAL A 92 4.91 6.03 -1.42
N VAL A 93 4.55 6.97 -0.53
CA VAL A 93 3.15 7.47 -0.43
C VAL A 93 2.68 8.02 -1.78
N ALA A 94 3.48 8.84 -2.45
CA ALA A 94 3.15 9.40 -3.76
C ALA A 94 2.90 8.31 -4.82
N VAL A 95 3.80 7.33 -4.92
CA VAL A 95 3.65 6.19 -5.83
C VAL A 95 2.38 5.39 -5.49
N THR A 96 2.12 5.13 -4.21
CA THR A 96 0.91 4.37 -3.80
C THR A 96 -0.39 5.12 -4.10
N ILE A 97 -0.41 6.46 -4.00
CA ILE A 97 -1.58 7.26 -4.38
C ILE A 97 -1.79 7.20 -5.90
N VAL A 98 -0.73 7.36 -6.70
CA VAL A 98 -0.81 7.28 -8.17
C VAL A 98 -1.31 5.91 -8.62
N LEU A 99 -0.72 4.84 -8.09
CA LEU A 99 -1.15 3.47 -8.39
C LEU A 99 -2.58 3.23 -7.92
N GLY A 100 -2.92 3.73 -6.73
CA GLY A 100 -4.24 3.58 -6.15
C GLY A 100 -5.35 4.22 -6.96
N VAL A 101 -5.19 5.50 -7.27
CA VAL A 101 -6.11 6.25 -8.12
C VAL A 101 -6.21 5.63 -9.51
N SER A 102 -5.09 5.20 -10.10
CA SER A 102 -5.08 4.56 -11.42
C SER A 102 -5.88 3.25 -11.44
N ASN A 103 -5.76 2.43 -10.39
CA ASN A 103 -6.49 1.16 -10.29
C ASN A 103 -7.99 1.38 -10.08
N VAL A 104 -8.37 2.32 -9.21
CA VAL A 104 -9.78 2.67 -8.96
C VAL A 104 -10.43 3.28 -10.20
N LEU A 105 -9.73 4.17 -10.89
CA LEU A 105 -10.22 4.77 -12.14
C LEU A 105 -10.41 3.70 -13.22
N ARG A 106 -9.41 2.83 -13.45
CA ARG A 106 -9.51 1.73 -14.41
C ARG A 106 -10.66 0.76 -14.08
N ALA A 107 -10.88 0.49 -12.79
CA ALA A 107 -12.00 -0.32 -12.31
C ALA A 107 -13.36 0.35 -12.55
N GLY A 108 -13.49 1.64 -12.24
CA GLY A 108 -14.71 2.41 -12.47
C GLY A 108 -15.05 2.55 -13.96
N THR A 109 -14.03 2.82 -14.78
CA THR A 109 -14.22 2.97 -16.23
C THR A 109 -14.59 1.66 -16.93
N SER A 110 -14.09 0.53 -16.44
CA SER A 110 -14.45 -0.79 -16.99
C SER A 110 -15.89 -1.20 -16.68
N VAL A 111 -16.49 -0.68 -15.60
CA VAL A 111 -17.92 -0.88 -15.28
C VAL A 111 -18.82 0.11 -16.02
N LEU A 112 -18.36 1.36 -16.21
CA LEU A 112 -19.15 2.44 -16.83
C LEU A 112 -18.99 2.57 -18.35
N GLY A 113 -18.12 1.77 -18.99
CA GLY A 113 -17.96 1.74 -20.46
C GLY A 113 -17.25 2.94 -21.08
N PHE A 114 -16.71 3.86 -20.29
CA PHE A 114 -15.96 5.03 -20.78
C PHE A 114 -14.47 4.71 -20.96
N THR A 115 -13.92 4.91 -22.16
CA THR A 115 -12.47 4.74 -22.43
C THR A 115 -11.70 6.01 -22.06
N LEU A 116 -11.15 6.07 -20.84
CA LEU A 116 -10.17 7.10 -20.49
C LEU A 116 -8.82 6.78 -21.15
N GLN A 117 -8.30 7.75 -21.90
CA GLN A 117 -7.09 7.62 -22.71
C GLN A 117 -5.83 7.43 -21.84
N GLU A 118 -4.96 6.46 -22.17
CA GLU A 118 -3.73 6.15 -21.40
C GLU A 118 -2.81 7.37 -21.16
N ARG A 119 -2.91 8.36 -22.05
CA ARG A 119 -2.22 9.66 -21.95
C ARG A 119 -2.60 10.45 -20.69
N THR A 120 -3.86 10.37 -20.25
CA THR A 120 -4.35 11.10 -19.07
C THR A 120 -3.83 10.47 -17.78
N VAL A 121 -3.74 9.13 -17.73
CA VAL A 121 -3.21 8.41 -16.56
C VAL A 121 -1.72 8.70 -16.37
N LEU A 122 -0.94 8.73 -17.46
CA LEU A 122 0.47 9.10 -17.42
C LEU A 122 0.68 10.56 -17.00
N ILE A 123 -0.08 11.52 -17.52
CA ILE A 123 0.04 12.94 -17.14
C ILE A 123 -0.32 13.16 -15.66
N VAL A 124 -1.39 12.52 -15.17
CA VAL A 124 -1.79 12.61 -13.75
C VAL A 124 -0.71 12.01 -12.85
N ALA A 125 -0.11 10.88 -13.23
CA ALA A 125 0.97 10.24 -12.47
C ALA A 125 2.20 11.17 -12.31
N THR A 126 2.65 11.82 -13.39
CA THR A 126 3.81 12.72 -13.34
C THR A 126 3.51 14.01 -12.57
N VAL A 127 2.32 14.59 -12.77
CA VAL A 127 1.91 15.83 -12.08
C VAL A 127 1.73 15.60 -10.59
N VAL A 128 1.14 14.48 -10.17
CA VAL A 128 0.98 14.11 -8.75
C VAL A 128 2.33 13.84 -8.10
N THR A 129 3.27 13.20 -8.82
CA THR A 129 4.64 12.99 -8.34
C THR A 129 5.37 14.31 -8.11
N LEU A 130 5.24 15.27 -9.03
CA LEU A 130 5.80 16.62 -8.91
C LEU A 130 5.15 17.44 -7.79
N LEU A 131 3.82 17.35 -7.65
CA LEU A 131 3.05 18.06 -6.62
C LEU A 131 3.31 17.53 -5.21
N LEU A 132 3.65 16.26 -5.03
CA LEU A 132 3.94 15.67 -3.71
C LEU A 132 5.40 15.83 -3.27
N ALA A 133 6.36 15.95 -4.20
CA ALA A 133 7.76 16.20 -3.88
C ALA A 133 7.98 17.53 -3.10
N LEU A 134 7.18 18.56 -3.41
CA LEU A 134 7.23 19.91 -2.82
C LEU A 134 6.74 20.03 -1.35
N PRO A 135 5.53 19.56 -0.99
CA PRO A 135 5.00 19.65 0.38
C PRO A 135 5.78 18.79 1.36
N VAL A 136 6.44 17.72 0.89
CA VAL A 136 7.28 16.85 1.72
C VAL A 136 8.62 17.51 2.05
N THR A 137 9.21 18.25 1.10
CA THR A 137 10.35 19.10 1.44
C THR A 137 9.94 20.28 2.31
N LEU A 138 8.72 20.82 2.15
CA LEU A 138 8.19 21.94 2.94
C LEU A 138 7.83 21.55 4.37
N THR A 139 7.17 20.42 4.61
CA THR A 139 6.84 19.92 5.97
C THR A 139 8.12 19.60 6.75
N VAL A 140 9.12 19.03 6.08
CA VAL A 140 10.46 18.81 6.63
C VAL A 140 11.20 20.13 6.92
N ARG A 141 11.03 21.17 6.09
CA ARG A 141 11.63 22.50 6.31
C ARG A 141 10.92 23.31 7.40
N LEU A 142 9.58 23.23 7.49
CA LEU A 142 8.76 23.96 8.46
C LEU A 142 8.93 23.42 9.89
N ARG A 143 9.06 22.09 10.07
CA ARG A 143 9.32 21.50 11.39
C ARG A 143 10.72 21.82 11.93
N ARG A 144 11.71 22.12 11.06
CA ARG A 144 13.03 22.60 11.49
C ARG A 144 12.97 24.00 12.13
N ARG A 145 12.01 24.85 11.75
CA ARG A 145 11.89 26.23 12.27
C ARG A 145 11.30 26.33 13.67
N PHE A 146 10.52 25.34 14.13
CA PHE A 146 9.90 25.40 15.46
C PHE A 146 10.79 24.88 16.60
N THR A 147 11.71 23.95 16.31
CA THR A 147 12.65 23.41 17.32
C THR A 147 13.77 24.38 17.72
N SER A 148 13.97 25.49 17.02
CA SER A 148 14.97 26.53 17.40
C SER A 148 14.41 27.64 18.29
N LEU A 149 13.11 27.61 18.63
CA LEU A 149 12.44 28.68 19.38
C LEU A 149 12.03 28.29 20.81
N SER A 150 12.21 27.03 21.22
CA SER A 150 12.00 26.62 22.63
C SER A 150 13.30 26.45 23.43
N SER A 151 14.44 26.90 22.87
CA SER A 151 15.73 26.95 23.56
C SER A 151 16.23 28.39 23.74
N ARG A 152 15.32 29.37 23.76
CA ARG A 152 15.58 30.74 24.19
C ARG A 152 14.54 31.13 25.22
#